data_AF-V9H3X9-F1
#
_entry.id   AF-V9H3X9-F1
#
_cell.length_a   1.000
_cell.length_b   1.000
_cell.length_c   1.000
_cell.angle_alpha   90.00
_cell.angle_beta   90.00
_cell.angle_gamma   90.00
#
_symmetry.space_group_name_H-M   'P 1'
#
loop_
_entity.id
_entity.type
_entity.pdbx_description
1 polymer ?
#
loop_
_entity_poly.entity_id
_entity_poly.type
_entity_poly.pdbx_seq_one_letter_code
_entity_poly.pdbx_strand_id
1 'polypeptide(L)'
;MKYLILILKVFIIEYIIIFLHELSHYVVSLFLGFKCSFYHVIPFTLYKDGTKFKFKFKPLIQGDMTSRLHFNSIKISSKIEYNILLKKLKIFLWIGPVFDFTVFILFFCIGVSNVKYSYLALISLIHLSITTLNFFNSDGKYAIGAKEDSRIAFELVRSFTICGNGEIPYESKRILTDTHMEIADGITLEKFDVNDLWNFLNNISFFTNSLLSFLNKDLLIIHPSTLNFFENLINDFDDIKKYDYRQVEKTSIAIIYYFISKKLKEKTFYPDDDIINKVYAGCNSIYFRKLFDLYFNSNNDNIEYLIDKKNMPNYISHCEGYNKLLINIINLYENTLI
;
A
#
# COMPACT_ATOMS: atom_id res chain seq x y z
N MET A 1 -37.99 18.20 -3.43
CA MET A 1 -38.13 17.33 -2.24
C MET A 1 -37.95 15.83 -2.54
N LYS A 2 -38.73 15.20 -3.44
CA LYS A 2 -38.64 13.74 -3.71
C LYS A 2 -37.25 13.26 -4.19
N TYR A 3 -36.60 13.99 -5.11
CA TYR A 3 -35.25 13.64 -5.59
C TYR A 3 -34.15 13.85 -4.54
N LEU A 4 -34.29 14.86 -3.67
CA LEU A 4 -33.33 15.09 -2.59
C LEU A 4 -33.39 13.98 -1.53
N ILE A 5 -34.59 13.50 -1.21
CA ILE A 5 -34.79 12.32 -0.34
C ILE A 5 -34.21 11.06 -1.00
N LEU A 6 -34.36 10.90 -2.32
CA LEU A 6 -33.78 9.78 -3.06
C LEU A 6 -32.25 9.80 -3.01
N ILE A 7 -31.62 10.97 -3.27
CA ILE A 7 -30.16 11.15 -3.18
C ILE A 7 -29.66 10.84 -1.77
N LEU A 8 -30.33 11.34 -0.73
CA LEU A 8 -29.97 11.06 0.65
C LEU A 8 -30.05 9.56 0.96
N LYS A 9 -31.08 8.87 0.46
CA LYS A 9 -31.20 7.40 0.61
C LYS A 9 -30.06 6.67 -0.08
N VAL A 10 -29.66 7.08 -1.29
CA VAL A 10 -28.53 6.50 -2.02
C VAL A 10 -27.26 6.61 -1.17
N PHE A 11 -26.94 7.80 -0.65
CA PHE A 11 -25.76 8.00 0.18
C PHE A 11 -25.76 7.16 1.47
N ILE A 12 -26.90 7.11 2.18
CA ILE A 12 -27.02 6.32 3.41
C ILE A 12 -26.86 4.82 3.11
N ILE A 13 -27.48 4.34 2.03
CA ILE A 13 -27.41 2.92 1.65
C ILE A 13 -25.99 2.57 1.21
N GLU A 14 -25.35 3.39 0.38
CA GLU A 14 -23.97 3.16 -0.06
C GLU A 14 -23.00 3.10 1.14
N TYR A 15 -23.16 4.02 2.09
CA TYR A 15 -22.40 4.00 3.34
C TYR A 15 -22.57 2.67 4.11
N ILE A 16 -23.82 2.19 4.24
CA ILE A 16 -24.10 0.91 4.89
C ILE A 16 -23.44 -0.23 4.11
N ILE A 17 -23.46 -0.21 2.78
CA ILE A 17 -22.82 -1.23 1.95
C ILE A 17 -21.30 -1.23 2.18
N ILE A 18 -20.64 -0.08 2.19
CA ILE A 18 -19.19 0.04 2.48
C ILE A 18 -18.87 -0.54 3.87
N PHE A 19 -19.69 -0.24 4.88
CA PHE A 19 -19.51 -0.81 6.20
C PHE A 19 -19.66 -2.34 6.20
N LEU A 20 -20.66 -2.87 5.50
CA LEU A 20 -20.90 -4.31 5.41
C LEU A 20 -19.84 -5.05 4.59
N HIS A 21 -19.29 -4.40 3.55
CA HIS A 21 -18.16 -4.89 2.77
C HIS A 21 -16.96 -5.17 3.68
N GLU A 22 -16.58 -4.19 4.50
CA GLU A 22 -15.45 -4.32 5.43
C GLU A 22 -15.75 -5.28 6.58
N LEU A 23 -17.01 -5.33 7.03
CA LEU A 23 -17.47 -6.34 7.98
C LEU A 23 -17.30 -7.75 7.39
N SER A 24 -17.55 -7.94 6.09
CA SER A 24 -17.36 -9.24 5.42
C SER A 24 -15.89 -9.67 5.44
N HIS A 25 -14.97 -8.74 5.14
CA HIS A 25 -13.53 -8.94 5.27
C HIS A 25 -13.15 -9.30 6.70
N TYR A 26 -13.66 -8.56 7.69
CA TYR A 26 -13.39 -8.82 9.10
C TYR A 26 -13.85 -10.23 9.50
N VAL A 27 -15.08 -10.63 9.16
CA VAL A 27 -15.61 -11.95 9.48
C VAL A 27 -14.78 -13.06 8.82
N VAL A 28 -14.45 -12.94 7.54
CA VAL A 28 -13.61 -13.92 6.84
C VAL A 28 -12.21 -13.98 7.44
N SER A 29 -11.65 -12.84 7.85
CA SER A 29 -10.33 -12.81 8.49
C SER A 29 -10.26 -13.65 9.77
N LEU A 30 -11.36 -13.70 10.55
CA LEU A 30 -11.45 -14.56 11.74
C LEU A 30 -11.39 -16.04 11.38
N PHE A 31 -12.12 -16.47 10.35
CA PHE A 31 -12.09 -17.85 9.86
C PHE A 31 -10.73 -18.25 9.27
N LEU A 32 -10.02 -17.30 8.66
CA LEU A 32 -8.68 -17.51 8.13
C LEU A 32 -7.59 -17.52 9.22
N GLY A 33 -7.95 -17.11 10.45
CA GLY A 33 -7.07 -17.05 11.61
C GLY A 33 -6.24 -15.76 11.70
N PHE A 34 -6.62 -14.71 10.98
CA PHE A 34 -5.94 -13.41 11.06
C PHE A 34 -6.38 -12.65 12.30
N LYS A 35 -5.41 -12.03 13.00
CA LYS A 35 -5.67 -11.25 14.22
C LYS A 35 -5.74 -9.78 13.85
N CYS A 36 -6.95 -9.24 13.74
CA CYS A 36 -7.17 -7.82 13.45
C CYS A 36 -6.62 -6.94 14.58
N SER A 37 -5.89 -5.89 14.23
CA SER A 37 -5.35 -4.89 15.16
C SER A 37 -6.14 -3.58 15.12
N PHE A 38 -6.65 -3.18 13.95
CA PHE A 38 -7.59 -2.07 13.83
C PHE A 38 -8.54 -2.26 12.64
N TYR A 39 -9.71 -1.66 12.78
CA TYR A 39 -10.80 -1.61 11.83
C TYR A 39 -11.20 -0.14 11.63
N HIS A 40 -11.12 0.35 10.40
CA HIS A 40 -11.50 1.71 10.05
C HIS A 40 -12.60 1.69 8.98
N VAL A 41 -13.68 2.42 9.22
CA VAL A 41 -14.69 2.77 8.21
C VAL A 41 -15.13 4.18 8.54
N ILE A 42 -14.92 5.14 7.63
CA ILE A 42 -15.26 6.55 7.86
C ILE A 42 -16.67 6.67 8.47
N PRO A 43 -16.92 7.55 9.45
CA PRO A 43 -15.95 8.38 10.18
C PRO A 43 -15.35 7.66 11.41
N PHE A 44 -15.58 6.36 11.54
CA PHE A 44 -15.29 5.59 12.74
C PHE A 44 -13.99 4.78 12.60
N THR A 45 -13.11 4.94 13.59
CA THR A 45 -11.95 4.07 13.74
C THR A 45 -12.07 3.30 15.04
N LEU A 46 -12.12 1.98 14.93
CA LEU A 46 -11.98 1.03 16.02
C LEU A 46 -10.53 0.53 16.01
N TYR A 47 -9.77 0.80 17.06
CA TYR A 47 -8.40 0.33 17.16
C TYR A 47 -8.14 -0.27 18.52
N LYS A 48 -7.18 -1.18 18.56
CA LYS A 48 -6.70 -1.80 19.80
C LYS A 48 -5.53 -0.97 20.33
N ASP A 49 -5.63 -0.50 21.58
CA ASP A 49 -4.56 0.17 22.31
C ASP A 49 -4.22 -0.67 23.55
N GLY A 50 -3.13 -1.42 23.47
CA GLY A 50 -2.81 -2.47 24.44
C GLY A 50 -3.91 -3.54 24.50
N THR A 51 -4.57 -3.67 25.66
CA THR A 51 -5.68 -4.63 25.87
C THR A 51 -7.07 -4.01 25.63
N LYS A 52 -7.18 -2.70 25.43
CA LYS A 52 -8.47 -2.00 25.34
C LYS A 52 -8.82 -1.65 23.89
N PHE A 53 -10.07 -1.85 23.50
CA PHE A 53 -10.60 -1.29 22.26
C PHE A 53 -10.96 0.17 22.48
N LYS A 54 -10.44 1.05 21.62
CA LYS A 54 -10.75 2.48 21.63
C LYS A 54 -11.49 2.85 20.35
N PHE A 55 -12.40 3.80 20.51
CA PHE A 55 -13.19 4.38 19.44
C PHE A 55 -12.74 5.81 19.21
N LYS A 56 -12.51 6.18 17.95
CA LYS A 56 -12.20 7.55 17.56
C LYS A 56 -13.08 7.98 16.40
N PHE A 57 -13.75 9.11 16.58
CA PHE A 57 -14.37 9.85 15.49
C PHE A 57 -13.27 10.61 14.75
N LYS A 58 -13.12 10.35 13.44
CA LYS A 58 -12.25 11.11 12.57
C LYS A 58 -13.11 11.69 11.44
N PRO A 59 -13.36 13.00 11.42
CA PRO A 59 -14.10 13.62 10.32
C PRO A 59 -13.31 13.44 9.01
N LEU A 60 -14.03 13.47 7.87
CA LEU A 60 -13.55 13.29 6.49
C LEU A 60 -12.33 14.14 6.06
N ILE A 61 -11.86 15.06 6.90
CA ILE A 61 -10.90 16.11 6.56
C ILE A 61 -9.45 15.58 6.46
N GLN A 62 -9.17 14.31 6.80
CA GLN A 62 -7.82 13.75 6.70
C GLN A 62 -7.79 12.32 6.14
N GLY A 63 -7.83 12.22 4.81
CA GLY A 63 -7.31 11.10 4.03
C GLY A 63 -8.31 10.41 3.10
N ASP A 64 -7.85 10.03 1.91
CA ASP A 64 -8.61 9.42 0.80
C ASP A 64 -9.05 7.95 1.04
N MET A 65 -8.99 7.44 2.28
CA MET A 65 -9.32 6.05 2.59
C MET A 65 -10.71 5.96 3.23
N THR A 66 -11.66 5.37 2.50
CA THR A 66 -13.04 5.12 2.96
C THR A 66 -13.12 4.09 4.07
N SER A 67 -12.23 3.10 4.03
CA SER A 67 -12.17 2.01 4.99
C SER A 67 -10.84 1.27 4.93
N ARG A 68 -10.49 0.56 6.01
CA ARG A 68 -9.30 -0.27 6.10
C ARG A 68 -9.34 -1.26 7.27
N LEU A 69 -8.93 -2.49 7.00
CA LEU A 69 -8.53 -3.46 8.00
C LEU A 69 -7.01 -3.55 8.14
N HIS A 70 -6.53 -3.82 9.35
CA HIS A 70 -5.14 -4.12 9.59
C HIS A 70 -5.00 -5.26 10.58
N PHE A 71 -3.89 -6.01 10.45
CA PHE A 71 -3.66 -7.26 11.15
C PHE A 71 -2.31 -7.25 11.86
N ASN A 72 -2.19 -8.07 12.89
CA ASN A 72 -0.90 -8.39 13.49
C ASN A 72 -0.01 -9.13 12.49
N SER A 73 1.31 -9.10 12.72
CA SER A 73 2.28 -9.79 11.88
C SER A 73 2.02 -11.29 11.86
N ILE A 74 2.18 -11.87 10.68
CA ILE A 74 2.09 -13.31 10.48
C ILE A 74 3.51 -13.85 10.31
N LYS A 75 3.92 -14.73 11.22
CA LYS A 75 5.19 -15.46 11.10
C LYS A 75 5.05 -16.54 10.02
N ILE A 76 6.08 -16.68 9.20
CA ILE A 76 6.26 -17.79 8.26
C ILE A 76 7.64 -18.42 8.51
N SER A 77 7.71 -19.74 8.47
CA SER A 77 8.92 -20.52 8.76
C SER A 77 9.35 -21.41 7.59
N SER A 78 8.49 -21.56 6.58
CA SER A 78 8.73 -22.39 5.40
C SER A 78 8.04 -21.85 4.15
N LYS A 79 8.48 -22.31 2.97
CA LYS A 79 7.84 -22.02 1.67
C LYS A 79 6.40 -22.56 1.61
N ILE A 80 6.10 -23.63 2.35
CA ILE A 80 4.74 -24.18 2.47
C ILE A 80 3.84 -23.18 3.21
N GLU A 81 4.30 -22.63 4.33
CA GLU A 81 3.55 -21.62 5.08
C GLU A 81 3.35 -20.33 4.29
N TYR A 82 4.36 -19.90 3.52
CA TYR A 82 4.23 -18.80 2.56
C TYR A 82 3.07 -19.03 1.58
N ASN A 83 3.02 -20.21 0.95
CA ASN A 83 1.98 -20.55 -0.02
C ASN A 83 0.59 -20.67 0.62
N ILE A 84 0.52 -21.23 1.83
CA ILE A 84 -0.73 -21.29 2.61
C ILE A 84 -1.22 -19.88 2.92
N LEU A 85 -0.34 -19.00 3.39
CA LEU A 85 -0.67 -17.61 3.67
C LEU A 85 -1.16 -16.90 2.41
N LEU A 86 -0.45 -17.01 1.30
CA LEU A 86 -0.86 -16.42 0.02
C LEU A 86 -2.25 -16.90 -0.41
N LYS A 87 -2.55 -18.19 -0.27
CA LYS A 87 -3.89 -18.74 -0.56
C LYS A 87 -4.97 -18.13 0.34
N LYS A 88 -4.70 -17.99 1.64
CA LYS A 88 -5.63 -17.33 2.58
C LYS A 88 -5.84 -15.87 2.23
N LEU A 89 -4.79 -15.13 1.90
CA LEU A 89 -4.87 -13.72 1.54
C LEU A 89 -5.67 -13.50 0.25
N LYS A 90 -5.56 -14.39 -0.73
CA LYS A 90 -6.42 -14.37 -1.93
C LYS A 90 -7.90 -14.56 -1.59
N ILE A 91 -8.23 -15.48 -0.69
CA ILE A 91 -9.61 -15.70 -0.22
C ILE A 91 -10.12 -14.44 0.49
N PHE A 92 -9.30 -13.87 1.37
CA PHE A 92 -9.61 -12.62 2.07
C PHE A 92 -9.91 -11.51 1.06
N LEU A 93 -9.03 -11.25 0.10
CA LEU A 93 -9.24 -10.18 -0.88
C LEU A 93 -10.44 -10.42 -1.81
N TRP A 94 -10.83 -11.68 -2.08
CA TRP A 94 -11.99 -11.97 -2.92
C TRP A 94 -13.34 -11.71 -2.24
N ILE A 95 -13.44 -11.72 -0.91
CA ILE A 95 -14.75 -11.65 -0.25
C ILE A 95 -15.44 -10.30 -0.46
N GLY A 96 -14.70 -9.20 -0.42
CA GLY A 96 -15.23 -7.84 -0.67
C GLY A 96 -15.91 -7.73 -2.05
N PRO A 97 -15.19 -8.01 -3.15
CA PRO A 97 -15.77 -8.05 -4.50
C PRO A 97 -16.96 -9.00 -4.65
N VAL A 98 -16.91 -10.18 -4.03
CA VAL A 98 -18.04 -11.14 -4.07
C VAL A 98 -19.25 -10.58 -3.33
N PHE A 99 -19.04 -9.92 -2.19
CA PHE A 99 -20.10 -9.25 -1.44
C PHE A 99 -20.72 -8.12 -2.25
N ASP A 100 -19.91 -7.22 -2.80
CA ASP A 100 -20.35 -6.09 -3.62
C ASP A 100 -21.20 -6.54 -4.82
N PHE A 101 -20.72 -7.56 -5.53
CA PHE A 101 -21.45 -8.10 -6.68
C PHE A 101 -22.77 -8.77 -6.27
N THR A 102 -22.80 -9.43 -5.11
CA THR A 102 -24.03 -10.03 -4.56
C THR A 102 -25.05 -8.94 -4.20
N VAL A 103 -24.61 -7.85 -3.56
CA VAL A 103 -25.47 -6.70 -3.24
C VAL A 103 -26.04 -6.07 -4.50
N PHE A 104 -25.21 -5.88 -5.53
CA PHE A 104 -25.64 -5.41 -6.84
C PHE A 104 -26.78 -6.27 -7.40
N ILE A 105 -26.58 -7.59 -7.51
CA ILE A 105 -27.61 -8.51 -8.07
C ILE A 105 -28.90 -8.42 -7.27
N LEU A 106 -28.83 -8.50 -5.94
CA LEU A 106 -30.01 -8.47 -5.09
C LEU A 106 -30.80 -7.17 -5.25
N PHE A 107 -30.13 -6.03 -5.20
CA PHE A 107 -30.79 -4.72 -5.30
C PHE A 107 -31.35 -4.47 -6.70
N PHE A 108 -30.61 -4.88 -7.73
CA PHE A 108 -31.06 -4.77 -9.10
C PHE A 108 -32.33 -5.62 -9.32
N CYS A 109 -32.30 -6.91 -8.96
CA CYS A 109 -33.43 -7.82 -9.11
C CYS A 109 -34.68 -7.34 -8.36
N ILE A 110 -34.54 -6.88 -7.10
CA ILE A 110 -35.67 -6.33 -6.33
C ILE A 110 -36.21 -5.06 -6.99
N GLY A 111 -35.32 -4.17 -7.43
CA GLY A 111 -35.69 -2.89 -8.01
C GLY A 111 -36.41 -3.00 -9.34
N VAL A 112 -36.00 -3.94 -10.22
CA VAL A 112 -36.68 -4.16 -11.51
C VAL A 112 -37.99 -4.95 -11.36
N SER A 113 -38.09 -5.81 -10.35
CA SER A 113 -39.28 -6.67 -10.16
C SER A 113 -40.45 -5.96 -9.47
N ASN A 114 -40.19 -4.86 -8.74
CA ASN A 114 -41.24 -4.15 -8.01
C ASN A 114 -41.07 -2.62 -8.10
N VAL A 115 -42.02 -1.96 -8.77
CA VAL A 115 -42.02 -0.51 -9.02
C VAL A 115 -41.86 0.31 -7.73
N LYS A 116 -42.41 -0.15 -6.60
CA LYS A 116 -42.27 0.51 -5.28
C LYS A 116 -40.79 0.62 -4.84
N TYR A 117 -39.96 -0.32 -5.27
CA TYR A 117 -38.54 -0.41 -4.93
C TYR A 117 -37.61 -0.10 -6.11
N SER A 118 -38.14 0.48 -7.19
CA SER A 118 -37.36 0.89 -8.39
C SER A 118 -36.10 1.72 -8.08
N TYR A 119 -36.09 2.48 -6.97
CA TYR A 119 -34.92 3.20 -6.51
C TYR A 119 -33.72 2.29 -6.17
N LEU A 120 -33.95 1.02 -5.79
CA LEU A 120 -32.87 0.05 -5.54
C LEU A 120 -32.14 -0.34 -6.83
N ALA A 121 -32.83 -0.37 -7.97
CA ALA A 121 -32.17 -0.58 -9.26
C ALA A 121 -31.20 0.55 -9.56
N LEU A 122 -31.60 1.81 -9.34
CA LEU A 122 -30.70 2.95 -9.50
C LEU A 122 -29.49 2.88 -8.54
N ILE A 123 -29.72 2.56 -7.26
CA ILE A 123 -28.63 2.38 -6.28
C ILE A 123 -27.68 1.27 -6.73
N SER A 124 -28.21 0.14 -7.19
CA SER A 124 -27.38 -0.99 -7.62
C SER A 124 -26.44 -0.63 -8.78
N LEU A 125 -26.89 0.19 -9.74
CA LEU A 125 -26.07 0.63 -10.87
C LEU A 125 -24.97 1.61 -10.42
N ILE A 126 -25.29 2.51 -9.49
CA ILE A 126 -24.31 3.42 -8.89
C ILE A 126 -23.25 2.61 -8.13
N HIS A 127 -23.70 1.68 -7.28
CA HIS A 127 -22.83 0.81 -6.49
C HIS A 127 -21.93 -0.06 -7.40
N LEU A 128 -22.47 -0.65 -8.47
CA LEU A 128 -21.68 -1.40 -9.45
C LEU A 128 -20.58 -0.54 -10.08
N SER A 129 -20.88 0.73 -10.39
CA SER A 129 -19.90 1.64 -10.97
C SER A 129 -18.75 1.94 -10.00
N ILE A 130 -19.07 2.19 -8.72
CA ILE A 130 -18.09 2.45 -7.66
C ILE A 130 -17.22 1.20 -7.41
N THR A 131 -17.86 0.05 -7.26
CA THR A 131 -17.18 -1.21 -6.93
C THR A 131 -16.35 -1.75 -8.07
N THR A 132 -16.74 -1.52 -9.33
CA THR A 132 -15.90 -1.84 -10.50
C THR A 132 -14.60 -1.03 -10.48
N LEU A 133 -14.66 0.27 -10.18
CA LEU A 133 -13.47 1.10 -10.06
C LEU A 133 -12.58 0.64 -8.89
N ASN A 134 -13.18 0.30 -7.75
CA ASN A 134 -12.44 -0.21 -6.61
C ASN A 134 -11.82 -1.58 -6.89
N PHE A 135 -12.53 -2.48 -7.58
CA PHE A 135 -12.05 -3.81 -7.93
C PHE A 135 -10.70 -3.75 -8.65
N PHE A 136 -10.56 -2.90 -9.67
CA PHE A 136 -9.30 -2.77 -10.42
C PHE A 136 -8.20 -2.01 -9.67
N ASN A 137 -8.53 -1.26 -8.62
CA ASN A 137 -7.58 -0.42 -7.88
C ASN A 137 -7.23 -0.93 -6.47
N SER A 138 -8.01 -1.86 -5.90
CA SER A 138 -7.81 -2.42 -4.55
C SER A 138 -7.90 -3.95 -4.53
N ASP A 139 -8.95 -4.51 -3.95
CA ASP A 139 -9.08 -5.92 -3.59
C ASP A 139 -8.96 -6.84 -4.80
N GLY A 140 -9.68 -6.52 -5.88
CA GLY A 140 -9.65 -7.30 -7.11
C GLY A 140 -8.26 -7.35 -7.76
N LYS A 141 -7.56 -6.21 -7.77
CA LYS A 141 -6.17 -6.11 -8.24
C LYS A 141 -5.28 -7.09 -7.50
N TYR A 142 -5.32 -7.13 -6.17
CA TYR A 142 -4.46 -8.04 -5.40
C TYR A 142 -4.97 -9.49 -5.46
N ALA A 143 -6.28 -9.71 -5.49
CA ALA A 143 -6.88 -11.04 -5.54
C ALA A 143 -6.52 -11.80 -6.83
N ILE A 144 -6.64 -11.12 -7.99
CA ILE A 144 -6.26 -11.66 -9.30
C ILE A 144 -4.76 -11.52 -9.52
N GLY A 145 -4.22 -10.33 -9.28
CA GLY A 145 -2.81 -10.01 -9.56
C GLY A 145 -1.85 -10.91 -8.80
N ALA A 146 -2.13 -11.28 -7.55
CA ALA A 146 -1.28 -12.20 -6.80
C ALA A 146 -1.33 -13.66 -7.33
N LYS A 147 -2.26 -13.98 -8.24
CA LYS A 147 -2.30 -15.26 -8.96
C LYS A 147 -1.47 -15.20 -10.24
N GLU A 148 -1.53 -14.09 -10.96
CA GLU A 148 -0.92 -13.92 -12.28
C GLU A 148 0.51 -13.34 -12.22
N ASP A 149 0.88 -12.66 -11.14
CA ASP A 149 2.17 -11.97 -10.98
C ASP A 149 2.79 -12.26 -9.61
N SER A 150 3.99 -12.85 -9.62
CA SER A 150 4.73 -13.23 -8.42
C SER A 150 5.17 -12.01 -7.59
N ARG A 151 5.38 -10.85 -8.22
CA ARG A 151 5.74 -9.60 -7.53
C ARG A 151 4.60 -9.13 -6.65
N ILE A 152 3.36 -9.17 -7.17
CA ILE A 152 2.16 -8.81 -6.41
C ILE A 152 1.96 -9.82 -5.27
N ALA A 153 2.16 -11.11 -5.53
CA ALA A 153 2.07 -12.15 -4.49
C ALA A 153 3.08 -11.93 -3.36
N PHE A 154 4.32 -11.62 -3.71
CA PHE A 154 5.38 -11.28 -2.76
C PHE A 154 5.02 -10.05 -1.94
N GLU A 155 4.60 -8.96 -2.58
CA GLU A 155 4.20 -7.73 -1.88
C GLU A 155 3.08 -7.99 -0.88
N LEU A 156 2.08 -8.78 -1.25
CA LEU A 156 0.98 -9.13 -0.37
C LEU A 156 1.44 -9.92 0.86
N VAL A 157 2.25 -10.97 0.68
CA VAL A 157 2.78 -11.77 1.80
C VAL A 157 3.74 -10.95 2.65
N ARG A 158 4.63 -10.18 2.02
CA ARG A 158 5.58 -9.28 2.67
C ARG A 158 4.82 -8.28 3.56
N SER A 159 3.81 -7.60 3.04
CA SER A 159 2.98 -6.67 3.82
C SER A 159 2.40 -7.35 5.06
N PHE A 160 1.77 -8.52 4.96
CA PHE A 160 1.19 -9.21 6.12
C PHE A 160 2.23 -9.80 7.09
N THR A 161 3.44 -10.07 6.62
CA THR A 161 4.56 -10.53 7.46
C THR A 161 5.19 -9.36 8.23
N ILE A 162 5.24 -8.17 7.61
CA ILE A 162 5.78 -6.93 8.20
C ILE A 162 4.73 -6.20 9.07
N CYS A 163 3.43 -6.30 8.74
CA CYS A 163 2.33 -5.61 9.44
C CYS A 163 2.36 -5.86 10.96
N GLY A 164 2.10 -4.85 11.80
CA GLY A 164 2.03 -5.01 13.28
C GLY A 164 3.30 -4.58 14.04
N ASN A 165 3.57 -5.22 15.19
CA ASN A 165 4.58 -4.84 16.21
C ASN A 165 6.07 -4.87 15.75
N GLY A 166 6.34 -4.97 14.45
CA GLY A 166 7.60 -4.50 13.90
C GLY A 166 8.80 -5.43 13.96
N GLU A 167 8.76 -6.59 14.63
CA GLU A 167 9.88 -7.55 14.55
C GLU A 167 9.52 -8.77 13.70
N ILE A 168 10.28 -8.94 12.62
CA ILE A 168 10.16 -10.11 11.76
C ILE A 168 11.14 -11.16 12.28
N PRO A 169 10.68 -12.37 12.65
CA PRO A 169 11.56 -13.44 13.07
C PRO A 169 12.56 -13.81 11.96
N TYR A 170 13.76 -14.26 12.34
CA TYR A 170 14.81 -14.60 11.39
C TYR A 170 14.34 -15.59 10.29
N GLU A 171 13.52 -16.58 10.65
CA GLU A 171 13.00 -17.54 9.67
C GLU A 171 12.13 -16.87 8.61
N SER A 172 11.25 -15.94 9.02
CA SER A 172 10.43 -15.15 8.10
C SER A 172 11.32 -14.31 7.17
N LYS A 173 12.36 -13.67 7.70
CA LYS A 173 13.30 -12.86 6.89
C LYS A 173 13.98 -13.71 5.83
N ARG A 174 14.44 -14.92 6.19
CA ARG A 174 15.06 -15.85 5.24
C ARG A 174 14.09 -16.23 4.13
N ILE A 175 12.87 -16.66 4.46
CA ILE A 175 11.88 -17.05 3.45
C ILE A 175 11.52 -15.89 2.51
N LEU A 176 11.34 -14.68 3.05
CA LEU A 176 11.09 -13.50 2.23
C LEU A 176 12.30 -13.14 1.36
N THR A 177 13.52 -13.28 1.89
CA THR A 177 14.76 -13.03 1.14
C THR A 177 14.90 -14.02 -0.02
N ASP A 178 14.74 -15.32 0.23
CA ASP A 178 14.83 -16.35 -0.80
C ASP A 178 13.78 -16.11 -1.91
N THR A 179 12.56 -15.75 -1.52
CA THR A 179 11.48 -15.44 -2.47
C THR A 179 11.76 -14.18 -3.28
N HIS A 180 12.33 -13.14 -2.65
CA HIS A 180 12.78 -11.93 -3.35
C HIS A 180 13.83 -12.27 -4.41
N MET A 181 14.83 -13.07 -4.05
CA MET A 181 15.90 -13.48 -4.98
C MET A 181 15.32 -14.26 -6.16
N GLU A 182 14.49 -15.28 -5.91
CA GLU A 182 13.84 -16.07 -6.95
C GLU A 182 13.03 -15.21 -7.94
N ILE A 183 12.27 -14.23 -7.43
CA ILE A 183 11.47 -13.35 -8.29
C ILE A 183 12.37 -12.39 -9.06
N ALA A 184 13.34 -11.77 -8.40
CA ALA A 184 14.23 -10.79 -9.01
C ALA A 184 15.11 -11.39 -10.12
N ASP A 185 15.53 -12.66 -9.98
CA ASP A 185 16.26 -13.42 -11.00
C ASP A 185 15.43 -13.59 -12.29
N GLY A 186 14.11 -13.69 -12.17
CA GLY A 186 13.20 -13.86 -13.30
C GLY A 186 12.76 -12.56 -13.99
N ILE A 187 13.12 -11.39 -13.44
CA ILE A 187 12.72 -10.10 -14.00
C ILE A 187 13.73 -9.63 -15.05
N THR A 188 13.24 -9.43 -16.28
CA THR A 188 14.00 -8.71 -17.31
C THR A 188 13.75 -7.21 -17.15
N LEU A 189 14.83 -6.43 -16.98
CA LEU A 189 14.75 -4.97 -16.83
C LEU A 189 14.75 -4.32 -18.21
N GLU A 190 13.58 -3.85 -18.62
CA GLU A 190 13.38 -3.12 -19.87
C GLU A 190 13.28 -1.62 -19.62
N LYS A 191 13.44 -0.83 -20.68
CA LYS A 191 13.18 0.61 -20.63
C LYS A 191 11.70 0.86 -20.41
N PHE A 192 11.37 2.00 -19.84
CA PHE A 192 10.00 2.42 -19.64
C PHE A 192 9.21 2.45 -20.97
N ASP A 193 8.12 1.68 -21.01
CA ASP A 193 7.12 1.71 -22.07
C ASP A 193 5.74 1.97 -21.44
N VAL A 194 5.09 3.06 -21.86
CA VAL A 194 3.74 3.42 -21.39
C VAL A 194 2.70 2.36 -21.77
N ASN A 195 2.93 1.59 -22.83
CA ASN A 195 2.04 0.50 -23.24
C ASN A 195 2.17 -0.73 -22.33
N ASP A 196 3.27 -0.85 -21.58
CA ASP A 196 3.49 -1.90 -20.57
C ASP A 196 3.52 -1.33 -19.13
N LEU A 197 2.58 -0.43 -18.86
CA LEU A 197 2.47 0.24 -17.56
C LEU A 197 2.28 -0.76 -16.40
N TRP A 198 1.63 -1.90 -16.65
CA TRP A 198 1.42 -2.94 -15.63
C TRP A 198 2.75 -3.50 -15.11
N ASN A 199 3.65 -3.87 -16.02
CA ASN A 199 4.96 -4.39 -15.66
C ASN A 199 5.82 -3.34 -14.95
N PHE A 200 5.82 -2.10 -15.45
CA PHE A 200 6.49 -0.97 -14.79
C PHE A 200 6.00 -0.77 -13.36
N LEU A 201 4.68 -0.71 -13.16
CA LEU A 201 4.06 -0.50 -11.85
C LEU A 201 4.37 -1.63 -10.85
N ASN A 202 4.47 -2.87 -11.33
CA ASN A 202 4.80 -4.00 -10.47
C ASN A 202 6.31 -4.02 -10.16
N ASN A 203 7.18 -3.69 -11.11
CA ASN A 203 8.62 -3.54 -10.86
C ASN A 203 8.93 -2.44 -9.85
N ILE A 204 8.38 -1.23 -10.06
CA ILE A 204 8.63 -0.11 -9.14
C ILE A 204 8.12 -0.43 -7.74
N SER A 205 6.93 -1.05 -7.63
CA SER A 205 6.42 -1.49 -6.33
C SER A 205 7.38 -2.49 -5.70
N PHE A 206 7.67 -3.60 -6.38
CA PHE A 206 8.51 -4.70 -5.88
C PHE A 206 9.90 -4.25 -5.43
N PHE A 207 10.64 -3.54 -6.27
CA PHE A 207 12.01 -3.14 -5.97
C PHE A 207 12.10 -2.06 -4.89
N THR A 208 11.21 -1.06 -4.93
CA THR A 208 11.15 -0.01 -3.89
C THR A 208 10.86 -0.60 -2.52
N ASN A 209 9.88 -1.49 -2.47
CA ASN A 209 9.46 -2.12 -1.26
C ASN A 209 10.50 -3.09 -0.70
N SER A 210 11.15 -3.86 -1.57
CA SER A 210 12.25 -4.74 -1.17
C SER A 210 13.45 -3.95 -0.64
N LEU A 211 13.80 -2.82 -1.26
CA LEU A 211 14.83 -1.90 -0.76
C LEU A 211 14.47 -1.39 0.65
N LEU A 212 13.23 -0.93 0.85
CA LEU A 212 12.76 -0.48 2.16
C LEU A 212 12.84 -1.57 3.24
N SER A 213 12.41 -2.78 2.90
CA SER A 213 12.50 -3.93 3.80
C SER A 213 13.95 -4.30 4.12
N PHE A 214 14.86 -4.20 3.15
CA PHE A 214 16.29 -4.41 3.39
C PHE A 214 16.89 -3.37 4.33
N LEU A 215 16.63 -2.09 4.12
CA LEU A 215 17.07 -1.02 5.02
C LEU A 215 16.54 -1.21 6.45
N ASN A 216 15.34 -1.77 6.57
CA ASN A 216 14.70 -2.10 7.84
C ASN A 216 15.19 -3.41 8.49
N LYS A 217 16.14 -4.11 7.87
CA LYS A 217 16.60 -5.45 8.27
C LYS A 217 15.47 -6.48 8.30
N ASP A 218 14.44 -6.29 7.49
CA ASP A 218 13.29 -7.17 7.31
C ASP A 218 13.55 -8.17 6.16
N LEU A 219 14.44 -7.82 5.23
CA LEU A 219 15.14 -8.74 4.33
C LEU A 219 16.62 -8.81 4.71
N LEU A 220 17.25 -9.97 4.51
CA LEU A 220 18.66 -10.17 4.83
C LEU A 220 19.57 -9.57 3.76
N ILE A 221 19.20 -9.75 2.48
CA ILE A 221 19.88 -9.22 1.30
C ILE A 221 18.84 -8.87 0.23
N ILE A 222 19.26 -8.11 -0.78
CA ILE A 222 18.48 -7.85 -2.00
C ILE A 222 19.29 -8.23 -3.23
N HIS A 223 18.60 -8.75 -4.24
CA HIS A 223 19.21 -9.11 -5.51
C HIS A 223 19.86 -7.89 -6.19
N PRO A 224 21.04 -8.02 -6.83
CA PRO A 224 21.74 -6.92 -7.50
C PRO A 224 20.93 -6.19 -8.58
N SER A 225 20.00 -6.87 -9.25
CA SER A 225 19.09 -6.23 -10.23
C SER A 225 18.24 -5.11 -9.62
N THR A 226 18.04 -5.13 -8.29
CA THR A 226 17.40 -4.01 -7.57
C THR A 226 18.13 -2.69 -7.84
N LEU A 227 19.47 -2.69 -7.80
CA LEU A 227 20.25 -1.48 -8.05
C LEU A 227 20.17 -1.06 -9.52
N ASN A 228 20.28 -2.03 -10.44
CA ASN A 228 20.16 -1.78 -11.88
C ASN A 228 18.78 -1.20 -12.24
N PHE A 229 17.71 -1.67 -11.58
CA PHE A 229 16.37 -1.14 -11.77
C PHE A 229 16.31 0.35 -11.44
N PHE A 230 16.88 0.79 -10.32
CA PHE A 230 16.86 2.21 -9.96
C PHE A 230 17.71 3.08 -10.89
N GLU A 231 18.84 2.58 -11.37
CA GLU A 231 19.64 3.30 -12.39
C GLU A 231 18.85 3.47 -13.70
N ASN A 232 18.16 2.41 -14.15
CA ASN A 232 17.26 2.51 -15.30
C ASN A 232 16.11 3.49 -15.03
N LEU A 233 15.54 3.46 -13.82
CA LEU A 233 14.44 4.35 -13.42
C LEU A 233 14.85 5.83 -13.45
N ILE A 234 16.11 6.13 -13.10
CA ILE A 234 16.68 7.48 -13.20
C ILE A 234 16.85 7.87 -14.68
N ASN A 235 17.40 6.98 -15.50
CA ASN A 235 17.61 7.23 -16.93
C ASN A 235 16.28 7.46 -17.68
N ASP A 236 15.24 6.74 -17.31
CA ASP A 236 13.92 6.81 -17.95
C ASP A 236 13.03 7.93 -17.36
N PHE A 237 13.50 8.71 -16.38
CA PHE A 237 12.67 9.68 -15.65
C PHE A 237 11.98 10.69 -16.57
N ASP A 238 12.71 11.22 -17.57
CA ASP A 238 12.18 12.20 -18.52
C ASP A 238 11.13 11.57 -19.45
N ASP A 239 11.31 10.31 -19.86
CA ASP A 239 10.32 9.56 -20.64
C ASP A 239 9.07 9.24 -19.81
N ILE A 240 9.24 8.85 -18.54
CA ILE A 240 8.11 8.66 -17.61
C ILE A 240 7.29 9.94 -17.49
N LYS A 241 7.95 11.07 -17.28
CA LYS A 241 7.28 12.37 -17.19
C LYS A 241 6.54 12.73 -18.49
N LYS A 242 7.15 12.43 -19.64
CA LYS A 242 6.58 12.73 -20.95
C LYS A 242 5.37 11.87 -21.29
N TYR A 243 5.43 10.55 -21.05
CA TYR A 243 4.39 9.63 -21.49
C TYR A 243 3.37 9.26 -20.39
N ASP A 244 3.72 9.32 -19.10
CA ASP A 244 2.76 9.19 -17.99
C ASP A 244 3.14 10.02 -16.75
N TYR A 245 2.88 11.33 -16.80
CA TYR A 245 3.18 12.26 -15.73
C TYR A 245 2.59 11.88 -14.36
N ARG A 246 1.54 11.03 -14.32
CA ARG A 246 0.91 10.57 -13.07
C ARG A 246 1.83 9.67 -12.25
N GLN A 247 2.85 9.05 -12.87
CA GLN A 247 3.80 8.19 -12.16
C GLN A 247 5.00 8.97 -11.58
N VAL A 248 5.18 10.25 -11.92
CA VAL A 248 6.35 11.04 -11.54
C VAL A 248 6.58 11.06 -10.03
N GLU A 249 5.54 11.30 -9.22
CA GLU A 249 5.70 11.36 -7.77
C GLU A 249 6.16 10.01 -7.19
N LYS A 250 5.57 8.91 -7.65
CA LYS A 250 5.93 7.55 -7.22
C LYS A 250 7.37 7.23 -7.61
N THR A 251 7.76 7.58 -8.83
CA THR A 251 9.13 7.45 -9.35
C THR A 251 10.11 8.26 -8.52
N SER A 252 9.82 9.53 -8.23
CA SER A 252 10.66 10.37 -7.38
C SER A 252 10.86 9.78 -5.99
N ILE A 253 9.79 9.31 -5.34
CA ILE A 253 9.89 8.70 -4.00
C ILE A 253 10.76 7.44 -4.03
N ALA A 254 10.61 6.59 -5.05
CA ALA A 254 11.43 5.40 -5.25
C ALA A 254 12.92 5.74 -5.39
N ILE A 255 13.24 6.76 -6.19
CA ILE A 255 14.61 7.25 -6.39
C ILE A 255 15.17 7.88 -5.10
N ILE A 256 14.37 8.62 -4.33
CA ILE A 256 14.79 9.17 -3.03
C ILE A 256 15.25 8.05 -2.09
N TYR A 257 14.49 6.97 -1.98
CA TYR A 257 14.89 5.83 -1.14
C TYR A 257 16.18 5.18 -1.63
N TYR A 258 16.35 5.08 -2.95
CA TYR A 258 17.58 4.58 -3.54
C TYR A 258 18.80 5.46 -3.22
N PHE A 259 18.66 6.78 -3.33
CA PHE A 259 19.72 7.72 -2.94
C PHE A 259 20.07 7.62 -1.46
N ILE A 260 19.07 7.56 -0.59
CA ILE A 260 19.30 7.34 0.86
C ILE A 260 20.06 6.03 1.08
N SER A 261 19.67 4.94 0.40
CA SER A 261 20.40 3.67 0.49
C SER A 261 21.87 3.80 0.05
N LYS A 262 22.16 4.55 -1.02
CA LYS A 262 23.54 4.81 -1.44
C LYS A 262 24.29 5.65 -0.42
N LYS A 263 23.68 6.70 0.12
CA LYS A 263 24.27 7.58 1.15
C LYS A 263 24.62 6.83 2.44
N LEU A 264 23.75 5.91 2.86
CA LEU A 264 24.00 5.04 4.01
C LEU A 264 25.18 4.09 3.79
N LYS A 265 25.37 3.62 2.55
CA LYS A 265 26.50 2.74 2.19
C LYS A 265 27.80 3.51 2.00
N GLU A 266 27.73 4.68 1.38
CA GLU A 266 28.86 5.54 1.07
C GLU A 266 28.56 6.97 1.55
N LYS A 267 29.11 7.34 2.71
CA LYS A 267 28.84 8.65 3.36
C LYS A 267 29.16 9.84 2.44
N THR A 268 30.11 9.70 1.52
CA THR A 268 30.51 10.72 0.53
C THR A 268 29.59 10.82 -0.69
N PHE A 269 28.68 9.87 -0.88
CA PHE A 269 27.79 9.86 -2.04
C PHE A 269 26.94 11.14 -2.10
N TYR A 270 26.86 11.73 -3.30
CA TYR A 270 25.98 12.83 -3.63
C TYR A 270 25.51 12.64 -5.09
N PRO A 271 24.19 12.64 -5.37
CA PRO A 271 23.70 12.53 -6.74
C PRO A 271 24.04 13.77 -7.58
N ASP A 272 23.96 13.65 -8.90
CA ASP A 272 24.12 14.81 -9.82
C ASP A 272 23.01 15.85 -9.57
N ASP A 273 23.37 17.13 -9.59
CA ASP A 273 22.46 18.26 -9.36
C ASP A 273 21.26 18.26 -10.33
N ASP A 274 21.44 17.89 -11.60
CA ASP A 274 20.32 17.80 -12.57
C ASP A 274 19.31 16.72 -12.13
N ILE A 275 19.81 15.58 -11.68
CA ILE A 275 18.98 14.47 -11.23
C ILE A 275 18.25 14.85 -9.93
N ILE A 276 18.94 15.51 -8.99
CA ILE A 276 18.33 16.01 -7.76
C ILE A 276 17.19 16.97 -8.09
N ASN A 277 17.44 17.95 -8.96
CA ASN A 277 16.43 18.94 -9.36
C ASN A 277 15.19 18.27 -9.96
N LYS A 278 15.38 17.29 -10.85
CA LYS A 278 14.27 16.53 -11.46
C LYS A 278 13.48 15.72 -10.43
N VAL A 279 14.16 14.95 -9.57
CA VAL A 279 13.54 14.10 -8.55
C VAL A 279 12.80 14.93 -7.51
N TYR A 280 13.42 16.00 -7.01
CA TYR A 280 12.84 16.89 -5.99
C TYR A 280 11.62 17.64 -6.53
N ALA A 281 11.71 18.16 -7.77
CA ALA A 281 10.57 18.79 -8.44
C ALA A 281 9.41 17.81 -8.67
N GLY A 282 9.70 16.55 -8.99
CA GLY A 282 8.69 15.50 -9.20
C GLY A 282 8.02 14.99 -7.92
N CYS A 283 8.65 15.14 -6.75
CA CYS A 283 8.10 14.68 -5.47
C CYS A 283 7.18 15.74 -4.86
N ASN A 284 5.85 15.63 -4.97
CA ASN A 284 4.94 16.64 -4.40
C ASN A 284 4.74 16.52 -2.88
N SER A 285 4.99 15.33 -2.31
CA SER A 285 4.94 15.10 -0.87
C SER A 285 6.01 15.90 -0.10
N ILE A 286 5.54 16.81 0.77
CA ILE A 286 6.39 17.57 1.70
C ILE A 286 7.20 16.63 2.61
N TYR A 287 6.58 15.52 3.04
CA TYR A 287 7.23 14.56 3.93
C TYR A 287 8.47 13.93 3.26
N PHE A 288 8.34 13.48 2.02
CA PHE A 288 9.45 12.84 1.31
C PHE A 288 10.53 13.83 0.86
N ARG A 289 10.17 15.09 0.57
CA ARG A 289 11.15 16.17 0.38
C ARG A 289 11.98 16.42 1.65
N LYS A 290 11.33 16.53 2.81
CA LYS A 290 12.03 16.69 4.08
C LYS A 290 12.89 15.48 4.45
N LEU A 291 12.45 14.27 4.08
CA LEU A 291 13.24 13.05 4.25
C LEU A 291 14.50 13.08 3.37
N PHE A 292 14.39 13.54 2.13
CA PHE A 292 15.54 13.76 1.26
C PHE A 292 16.49 14.80 1.85
N ASP A 293 15.96 15.96 2.26
CA ASP A 293 16.75 17.04 2.87
C ASP A 293 17.53 16.58 4.11
N LEU A 294 16.94 15.72 4.95
CA LEU A 294 17.63 15.16 6.12
C LEU A 294 18.97 14.52 5.75
N TYR A 295 19.03 13.80 4.63
CA TYR A 295 20.21 13.04 4.20
C TYR A 295 21.19 13.83 3.33
N PHE A 296 20.72 14.86 2.64
CA PHE A 296 21.49 15.56 1.61
C PHE A 296 21.63 17.08 1.83
N ASN A 297 20.96 17.63 2.84
CA ASN A 297 21.01 19.06 3.19
C ASN A 297 21.25 19.24 4.71
N SER A 298 22.52 19.33 5.08
CA SER A 298 23.01 19.36 6.47
C SER A 298 22.51 20.52 7.34
N ASN A 299 21.87 21.53 6.75
CA ASN A 299 21.36 22.71 7.48
C ASN A 299 19.91 22.55 7.95
N ASN A 300 19.23 21.45 7.59
CA ASN A 300 17.84 21.20 7.95
C ASN A 300 17.71 20.00 8.90
N ASP A 301 17.64 20.26 10.21
CA ASP A 301 17.18 19.25 11.15
C ASP A 301 15.67 19.08 11.02
N ASN A 302 15.27 18.12 10.20
CA ASN A 302 13.87 17.78 9.94
C ASN A 302 13.35 16.64 10.83
N ILE A 303 14.15 16.15 11.79
CA ILE A 303 13.85 14.91 12.54
C ILE A 303 12.52 15.03 13.29
N GLU A 304 12.30 16.13 14.03
CA GLU A 304 11.05 16.35 14.77
C GLU A 304 9.81 16.31 13.85
N TYR A 305 9.90 16.95 12.67
CA TYR A 305 8.82 16.94 11.69
C TYR A 305 8.54 15.53 11.17
N LEU A 306 9.60 14.77 10.86
CA LEU A 306 9.52 13.46 10.22
C LEU A 306 9.04 12.35 11.17
N ILE A 307 9.31 12.49 12.48
CA ILE A 307 8.86 11.53 13.51
C ILE A 307 7.40 11.76 13.91
N ASP A 308 6.87 12.98 13.79
CA ASP A 308 5.45 13.23 14.07
C ASP A 308 4.55 12.48 13.05
N LYS A 309 3.84 11.46 13.54
CA LYS A 309 2.90 10.63 12.78
C LYS A 309 1.82 11.43 12.05
N LYS A 310 1.51 12.67 12.49
CA LYS A 310 0.54 13.54 11.80
C LYS A 310 1.06 14.05 10.46
N ASN A 311 2.38 14.13 10.30
CA ASN A 311 3.02 14.61 9.07
C ASN A 311 3.32 13.47 8.10
N MET A 312 3.31 12.22 8.56
CA MET A 312 3.47 11.04 7.71
C MET A 312 2.32 10.91 6.70
N PRO A 313 2.56 10.33 5.52
CA PRO A 313 1.49 10.05 4.57
C PRO A 313 0.35 9.26 5.21
N ASN A 314 -0.91 9.61 4.88
CA ASN A 314 -2.11 9.05 5.52
C ASN A 314 -2.20 7.52 5.45
N TYR A 315 -1.69 6.91 4.37
CA TYR A 315 -1.65 5.46 4.21
C TYR A 315 -0.65 4.75 5.14
N ILE A 316 0.28 5.49 5.75
CA ILE A 316 1.31 5.01 6.65
C ILE A 316 0.93 5.31 8.10
N SER A 317 0.49 6.53 8.40
CA SER A 317 0.34 7.08 9.77
C SER A 317 -0.48 6.21 10.74
N HIS A 318 -1.40 5.39 10.25
CA HIS A 318 -2.27 4.51 11.03
C HIS A 318 -1.83 3.04 11.09
N CYS A 319 -0.76 2.69 10.39
CA CYS A 319 -0.25 1.33 10.27
C CYS A 319 1.13 1.24 10.94
N GLU A 320 1.19 0.67 12.14
CA GLU A 320 2.43 0.62 12.94
C GLU A 320 3.61 0.00 12.19
N GLY A 321 3.39 -1.09 11.47
CA GLY A 321 4.42 -1.73 10.65
C GLY A 321 4.93 -0.84 9.50
N TYR A 322 4.07 -0.01 8.89
CA TYR A 322 4.49 0.92 7.84
C TYR A 322 5.14 2.18 8.42
N ASN A 323 4.66 2.66 9.57
CA ASN A 323 5.30 3.76 10.30
C ASN A 323 6.73 3.39 10.71
N LYS A 324 6.93 2.15 11.20
CA LYS A 324 8.25 1.61 11.52
C LYS A 324 9.21 1.77 10.33
N LEU A 325 8.77 1.44 9.11
CA LEU A 325 9.64 1.51 7.93
C LEU A 325 10.23 2.91 7.74
N LEU A 326 9.42 3.96 7.92
CA LEU A 326 9.87 5.35 7.82
C LEU A 326 10.69 5.79 9.03
N ILE A 327 10.24 5.47 10.25
CA ILE A 327 10.94 5.82 11.48
C ILE A 327 12.35 5.23 11.49
N ASN A 328 12.51 3.98 11.09
CA ASN A 328 13.83 3.36 11.01
C ASN A 328 14.73 4.04 9.99
N ILE A 329 14.20 4.51 8.85
CA ILE A 329 15.00 5.28 7.89
C ILE A 329 15.47 6.59 8.53
N ILE A 330 14.66 7.26 9.34
CA ILE A 330 15.09 8.45 10.07
C ILE A 330 16.17 8.08 11.10
N ASN A 331 15.97 7.03 11.88
CA ASN A 331 16.94 6.60 12.91
C ASN A 331 18.28 6.13 12.31
N LEU A 332 18.29 5.62 11.07
CA LEU A 332 19.54 5.27 10.38
C LEU A 332 20.42 6.50 10.12
N TYR A 333 19.83 7.68 9.92
CA TYR A 333 20.59 8.93 9.78
C TYR A 333 21.36 9.28 11.06
N GLU A 334 20.72 9.18 12.23
CA GLU A 334 21.38 9.46 13.51
C GLU A 334 22.60 8.54 13.74
N ASN A 335 22.49 7.28 13.33
CA ASN A 335 23.58 6.32 13.39
C ASN A 335 24.72 6.61 12.39
N THR A 336 24.50 7.46 11.38
CA THR A 336 25.55 7.90 10.44
C THR A 336 26.29 9.17 10.87
N LEU A 337 25.74 9.91 11.85
CA LEU A 337 26.40 11.08 12.46
C LEU A 337 27.49 10.68 13.48
N ILE A 338 27.42 9.44 13.99
CA ILE A 338 28.46 8.77 14.77
C ILE A 338 29.43 8.07 13.81
#